data_AF-G1NLW3-F1
#
_entry.id   AF-G1NLW3-F1
#
_cell.length_a   1.000
_cell.length_b   1.000
_cell.length_c   1.000
_cell.angle_alpha   90.00
_cell.angle_beta   90.00
_cell.angle_gamma   90.00
#
_symmetry.space_group_name_H-M   'P 1'
#
loop_
_entity.id
_entity.type
_entity.pdbx_description
1 polymer ?
#
loop_
_entity_poly.entity_id
_entity_poly.type
_entity_poly.pdbx_seq_one_letter_code
_entity_poly.pdbx_strand_id
1 'polypeptide(L)'
;MLGALPALRHLDLSNNSLVGLRNVSFQGLVRLQSLNLSDNSLGVLRNGTLAQWRELPALRRISLSRNTWVCDCAIEDMVAWLKESDQVESKEALSCAFPEKMAGRALLKLNVSELNCSTPVDVPSQLQTSYVFLGIVLALIGAIFLLVLYLNRKGIKKWMHNIRDACRDHMEGYHYRYEINADPRLTNLSSNSDV
;
A
#
# COMPACT_ATOMS: atom_id res chain seq x y z
N MET A 1 19.83 -26.50 0.38
CA MET A 1 20.79 -25.44 0.72
C MET A 1 22.09 -25.78 0.00
N LEU A 2 22.55 -24.99 -0.97
CA LEU A 2 23.71 -25.36 -1.81
C LEU A 2 25.04 -25.33 -1.05
N GLY A 3 25.10 -24.69 0.13
CA GLY A 3 26.31 -24.60 0.95
C GLY A 3 26.89 -25.93 1.44
N ALA A 4 26.17 -27.05 1.28
CA ALA A 4 26.69 -28.38 1.54
C ALA A 4 27.56 -28.94 0.38
N LEU A 5 27.79 -28.17 -0.68
CA LEU A 5 28.55 -28.57 -1.87
C LEU A 5 29.85 -27.75 -2.04
N PRO A 6 30.81 -27.84 -1.11
CA PRO A 6 32.03 -27.00 -1.13
C PRO A 6 32.97 -27.30 -2.31
N ALA A 7 32.79 -28.42 -3.00
CA ALA A 7 33.56 -28.81 -4.17
C ALA A 7 32.96 -28.31 -5.49
N LEU A 8 31.76 -27.72 -5.47
CA LEU A 8 31.07 -27.27 -6.67
C LEU A 8 31.88 -26.18 -7.38
N ARG A 9 32.13 -26.37 -8.68
CA ARG A 9 32.87 -25.40 -9.53
C ARG A 9 32.00 -24.72 -10.56
N HIS A 10 31.00 -25.43 -11.07
CA HIS A 10 30.10 -24.93 -12.10
C HIS A 10 28.67 -25.15 -11.61
N LEU A 11 27.90 -24.08 -11.58
CA LEU A 11 26.48 -24.12 -11.24
C LEU A 11 25.70 -23.54 -12.40
N ASP A 12 24.92 -24.39 -13.05
CA ASP A 12 24.00 -23.99 -14.10
C ASP A 12 22.57 -24.02 -13.58
N LEU A 13 21.94 -22.85 -13.57
CA LEU A 13 20.54 -22.63 -13.22
C LEU A 13 19.80 -21.93 -14.37
N SER A 14 20.34 -21.99 -15.58
CA SER A 14 19.72 -21.37 -16.74
C SER A 14 18.41 -22.05 -17.14
N ASN A 15 17.56 -21.31 -17.85
CA ASN A 15 16.28 -21.79 -18.36
C ASN A 15 15.36 -22.32 -17.25
N ASN A 16 15.25 -21.53 -16.18
CA ASN A 16 14.37 -21.76 -15.05
C ASN A 16 13.41 -20.57 -14.89
N SER A 17 12.55 -20.60 -13.87
CA SER A 17 11.63 -19.50 -13.57
C SER A 17 12.01 -18.77 -12.29
N LEU A 18 13.31 -18.55 -12.07
CA LEU A 18 13.78 -17.85 -10.88
C LEU A 18 13.40 -16.37 -10.97
N VAL A 19 12.61 -15.91 -10.01
CA VAL A 19 12.18 -14.49 -9.91
C VAL A 19 13.09 -13.69 -8.98
N GLY A 20 13.79 -14.38 -8.06
CA GLY A 20 14.74 -13.76 -7.16
C GLY A 20 15.63 -14.80 -6.49
N LEU A 21 16.72 -14.30 -5.90
CA LEU A 21 17.70 -15.10 -5.16
C LEU A 21 17.64 -14.74 -3.69
N ARG A 22 17.76 -15.75 -2.81
CA ARG A 22 17.87 -15.51 -1.37
C ARG A 22 19.31 -15.24 -0.97
N ASN A 23 19.50 -14.39 0.02
CA ASN A 23 20.79 -14.01 0.61
C ASN A 23 21.53 -15.16 1.32
N VAL A 24 21.26 -16.43 1.07
CA VAL A 24 22.02 -17.58 1.60
C VAL A 24 22.18 -18.68 0.54
N SER A 25 21.88 -18.36 -0.72
CA SER A 25 21.80 -19.38 -1.76
C SER A 25 23.18 -19.91 -2.17
N PHE A 26 24.23 -19.10 -2.03
CA PHE A 26 25.58 -19.43 -2.52
C PHE A 26 26.66 -19.46 -1.43
N GLN A 27 26.26 -19.29 -0.17
CA GLN A 27 27.19 -19.33 0.96
C GLN A 27 27.89 -20.70 1.04
N GLY A 28 29.20 -20.70 1.23
CA GLY A 28 30.02 -21.92 1.35
C GLY A 28 30.49 -22.52 0.02
N LEU A 29 30.08 -21.97 -1.13
CA LEU A 29 30.53 -22.42 -2.46
C LEU A 29 31.91 -21.87 -2.84
N VAL A 30 32.91 -22.02 -1.95
CA VAL A 30 34.24 -21.38 -2.05
C VAL A 30 35.03 -21.73 -3.32
N ARG A 31 34.69 -22.84 -3.98
CA ARG A 31 35.32 -23.30 -5.24
C ARG A 31 34.52 -22.97 -6.49
N LEU A 32 33.40 -22.27 -6.38
CA LEU A 32 32.55 -21.94 -7.53
C LEU A 32 33.29 -20.99 -8.46
N GLN A 33 33.39 -21.37 -9.73
CA GLN A 33 34.09 -20.65 -10.80
C GLN A 33 33.13 -20.04 -11.80
N SER A 34 32.03 -20.73 -12.11
CA SER A 34 31.00 -20.22 -13.02
C SER A 34 29.59 -20.40 -12.48
N LEU A 35 28.77 -19.36 -12.66
CA LEU A 35 27.36 -19.32 -12.32
C LEU A 35 26.55 -18.89 -13.54
N ASN A 36 25.69 -19.78 -14.03
CA ASN A 36 24.78 -19.46 -15.13
C ASN A 36 23.37 -19.26 -14.59
N LEU A 37 22.84 -18.04 -14.73
CA LEU A 37 21.47 -17.63 -14.35
C LEU A 37 20.71 -17.06 -15.55
N SER A 38 21.17 -17.36 -16.78
CA SER A 38 20.50 -16.90 -17.99
C SER A 38 19.11 -17.52 -18.16
N ASP A 39 18.24 -16.91 -18.95
CA ASP A 39 16.87 -17.41 -19.20
C ASP A 39 16.09 -17.67 -17.90
N ASN A 40 15.98 -16.63 -17.09
CA ASN A 40 15.19 -16.63 -15.87
C ASN A 40 14.30 -15.38 -15.84
N SER A 41 13.63 -15.12 -14.72
CA SER A 41 12.74 -13.97 -14.54
C SER A 41 13.24 -13.05 -13.44
N LEU A 42 14.57 -12.93 -13.29
CA LEU A 42 15.17 -12.08 -12.25
C LEU A 42 14.88 -10.61 -12.56
N GLY A 43 14.27 -9.92 -11.60
CA GLY A 43 14.00 -8.48 -11.71
C GLY A 43 15.13 -7.61 -11.17
N VAL A 44 15.77 -8.04 -10.08
CA VAL A 44 16.85 -7.29 -9.41
C VAL A 44 17.71 -8.24 -8.57
N LEU A 45 19.01 -7.96 -8.50
CA LEU A 45 19.93 -8.63 -7.57
C LEU A 45 20.08 -7.76 -6.31
N ARG A 46 19.61 -8.28 -5.16
CA ARG A 46 19.69 -7.54 -3.89
C ARG A 46 21.13 -7.49 -3.36
N ASN A 47 21.45 -6.48 -2.57
CA ASN A 47 22.75 -6.29 -1.93
C ASN A 47 23.30 -7.52 -1.21
N GLY A 48 22.46 -8.27 -0.50
CA GLY A 48 22.90 -9.49 0.17
C GLY A 48 23.42 -10.56 -0.80
N THR A 49 22.85 -10.67 -2.00
CA THR A 49 23.32 -11.59 -3.04
C THR A 49 24.62 -11.09 -3.67
N LEU A 50 24.71 -9.79 -3.96
CA LEU A 50 25.90 -9.16 -4.53
C LEU A 50 27.10 -9.22 -3.57
N ALA A 51 26.87 -9.02 -2.27
CA ALA A 51 27.88 -9.17 -1.23
C ALA A 51 28.43 -10.61 -1.20
N GLN A 52 27.54 -11.62 -1.28
CA GLN A 52 27.98 -13.01 -1.30
C GLN A 52 28.82 -13.36 -2.52
N TRP A 53 28.44 -12.87 -3.70
CA TRP A 53 29.23 -13.12 -4.90
C TRP A 53 30.62 -12.49 -4.83
N ARG A 54 30.76 -11.33 -4.16
CA ARG A 54 32.07 -10.72 -3.86
C ARG A 54 32.90 -11.56 -2.89
N GLU A 55 32.27 -12.30 -1.98
CA GLU A 55 32.95 -13.20 -1.03
C GLU A 55 33.36 -14.55 -1.66
N LEU A 56 32.96 -14.85 -2.90
CA LEU A 56 33.35 -16.08 -3.59
C LEU A 56 34.70 -15.88 -4.33
N PRO A 57 35.83 -16.36 -3.77
CA PRO A 57 37.16 -16.00 -4.28
C PRO A 57 37.46 -16.60 -5.67
N ALA A 58 36.85 -17.75 -5.97
CA ALA A 58 37.07 -18.49 -7.22
C ALA A 58 36.12 -18.08 -8.34
N LEU A 59 35.09 -17.27 -8.07
CA LEU A 59 34.08 -16.92 -9.07
C LEU A 59 34.71 -16.03 -10.14
N ARG A 60 34.47 -16.37 -11.40
CA ARG A 60 35.07 -15.68 -12.55
C ARG A 60 34.10 -15.42 -13.69
N ARG A 61 33.03 -16.22 -13.81
CA ARG A 61 32.05 -16.10 -14.90
C ARG A 61 30.63 -16.14 -14.37
N ILE A 62 29.86 -15.11 -14.68
CA ILE A 62 28.45 -14.98 -14.31
C ILE A 62 27.65 -14.64 -15.56
N SER A 63 26.69 -15.48 -15.91
CA SER A 63 25.76 -15.21 -17.01
C SER A 63 24.41 -14.76 -16.47
N LEU A 64 23.99 -13.56 -16.87
CA LEU A 64 22.75 -12.88 -16.43
C LEU A 64 21.82 -12.56 -17.61
N SER A 65 22.14 -13.03 -18.80
CA SER A 65 21.41 -12.73 -20.03
C SER A 65 19.96 -13.24 -19.99
N ARG A 66 19.07 -12.65 -20.79
CA ARG A 66 17.67 -13.08 -20.92
C ARG A 66 16.94 -13.17 -19.58
N ASN A 67 17.05 -12.11 -18.78
CA ASN A 67 16.27 -11.89 -17.56
C ASN A 67 15.43 -10.62 -17.69
N THR A 68 14.38 -10.51 -16.87
CA THR A 68 13.41 -9.40 -16.92
C THR A 68 13.76 -8.28 -15.94
N TRP A 69 14.90 -7.61 -16.17
CA TRP A 69 15.41 -6.58 -15.25
C TRP A 69 14.45 -5.41 -15.05
N VAL A 70 14.18 -5.07 -13.79
CA VAL A 70 13.29 -3.96 -13.38
C VAL A 70 14.14 -2.77 -12.98
N CYS A 71 14.18 -1.76 -13.83
CA CYS A 71 14.95 -0.54 -13.68
C CYS A 71 14.18 0.55 -12.94
N ASP A 72 13.85 0.25 -11.69
CA ASP A 72 13.33 1.22 -10.71
C ASP A 72 14.44 1.63 -9.73
N CYS A 73 14.09 2.24 -8.59
CA CYS A 73 15.09 2.68 -7.62
C CYS A 73 15.88 1.52 -6.99
N ALA A 74 15.29 0.32 -6.89
CA ALA A 74 15.94 -0.81 -6.22
C ALA A 74 17.11 -1.40 -7.03
N ILE A 75 17.24 -1.07 -8.32
CA ILE A 75 18.33 -1.58 -9.17
C ILE A 75 19.66 -0.84 -8.97
N GLU A 76 19.67 0.28 -8.24
CA GLU A 76 20.82 1.17 -8.12
C GLU A 76 22.11 0.43 -7.76
N ASP A 77 22.09 -0.34 -6.67
CA ASP A 77 23.26 -1.07 -6.18
C ASP A 77 23.73 -2.14 -7.17
N MET A 78 22.78 -2.79 -7.86
CA MET A 78 23.09 -3.79 -8.89
C MET A 78 23.79 -3.13 -10.07
N VAL A 79 23.35 -1.95 -10.50
CA VAL A 79 23.99 -1.20 -11.59
C VAL A 79 25.39 -0.75 -11.18
N ALA A 80 25.57 -0.27 -9.95
CA ALA A 80 26.88 0.09 -9.41
C ALA A 80 27.83 -1.12 -9.42
N TRP A 81 27.38 -2.26 -8.88
CA TRP A 81 28.14 -3.50 -8.90
C TRP A 81 28.46 -3.97 -10.34
N LEU A 82 27.51 -3.87 -11.26
CA LEU A 82 27.70 -4.29 -12.65
C LEU A 82 28.75 -3.43 -13.38
N LYS A 83 28.83 -2.13 -13.05
CA LYS A 83 29.86 -1.22 -13.60
C LYS A 83 31.27 -1.60 -13.13
N GLU A 84 31.40 -2.08 -11.90
CA GLU A 84 32.67 -2.49 -11.29
C GLU A 84 33.07 -3.95 -11.58
N SER A 85 32.10 -4.81 -11.92
CA SER A 85 32.35 -6.25 -12.09
C SER A 85 32.89 -6.61 -13.46
N ASP A 86 34.03 -7.31 -13.47
CA ASP A 86 34.60 -7.94 -14.67
C ASP A 86 34.18 -9.43 -14.81
N GLN A 87 33.38 -9.95 -13.88
CA GLN A 87 32.98 -11.37 -13.86
C GLN A 87 31.73 -11.63 -14.71
N VAL A 88 30.98 -10.59 -15.08
CA VAL A 88 29.70 -10.71 -15.79
C VAL A 88 29.92 -10.79 -17.29
N GLU A 89 29.42 -11.86 -17.89
CA GLU A 89 29.50 -12.08 -19.33
C GLU A 89 28.51 -11.17 -20.07
N SER A 90 28.96 -10.56 -21.17
CA SER A 90 28.14 -9.73 -22.05
C SER A 90 27.35 -8.63 -21.30
N LYS A 91 27.99 -7.97 -20.33
CA LYS A 91 27.40 -6.91 -19.50
C LYS A 91 26.74 -5.80 -20.32
N GLU A 92 27.24 -5.53 -21.53
CA GLU A 92 26.73 -4.54 -22.48
C GLU A 92 25.37 -4.91 -23.08
N ALA A 93 25.03 -6.20 -23.12
CA ALA A 93 23.76 -6.69 -23.67
C ALA A 93 22.63 -6.68 -22.63
N LEU A 94 22.93 -6.46 -21.34
CA LEU A 94 21.93 -6.41 -20.31
C LEU A 94 21.13 -5.12 -20.41
N SER A 95 19.81 -5.25 -20.53
CA SER A 95 18.88 -4.14 -20.70
C SER A 95 17.66 -4.28 -19.79
N CYS A 96 17.02 -3.15 -19.51
CA CYS A 96 15.78 -3.08 -18.76
C CYS A 96 14.64 -3.74 -19.53
N ALA A 97 13.84 -4.55 -18.84
CA ALA A 97 12.54 -4.99 -19.32
C ALA A 97 11.42 -4.07 -18.82
N PHE A 98 11.54 -3.58 -17.59
CA PHE A 98 10.57 -2.71 -16.94
C PHE A 98 11.25 -1.53 -16.25
N PRO A 99 10.52 -0.44 -15.92
CA PRO A 99 9.17 -0.12 -16.42
C PRO A 99 9.19 0.17 -17.93
N GLU A 100 8.03 0.22 -18.59
CA GLU A 100 7.92 0.42 -20.06
C GLU A 100 8.72 1.63 -20.57
N LYS A 101 8.75 2.72 -19.80
CA LYS A 101 9.53 3.94 -20.11
C LYS A 101 11.05 3.71 -20.18
N MET A 102 11.56 2.65 -19.56
CA MET A 102 12.97 2.27 -19.55
C MET A 102 13.24 1.03 -20.39
N ALA A 103 12.22 0.37 -20.95
CA ALA A 103 12.38 -0.90 -21.66
C ALA A 103 13.39 -0.77 -22.82
N GLY A 104 14.28 -1.76 -22.94
CA GLY A 104 15.36 -1.79 -23.94
C GLY A 104 16.58 -0.94 -23.60
N ARG A 105 16.54 -0.10 -22.56
CA ARG A 105 17.70 0.69 -22.15
C ARG A 105 18.77 -0.19 -21.50
N ALA A 106 20.03 -0.04 -21.93
CA ALA A 106 21.14 -0.80 -21.37
C ALA A 106 21.41 -0.45 -19.90
N LEU A 107 21.61 -1.45 -19.05
CA LEU A 107 21.83 -1.27 -17.61
C LEU A 107 23.05 -0.40 -17.30
N LEU A 108 24.14 -0.57 -18.06
CA LEU A 108 25.37 0.23 -17.89
C LEU A 108 25.19 1.71 -18.23
N LYS A 109 24.17 2.07 -19.02
CA LYS A 109 23.85 3.44 -19.42
C LYS A 109 22.84 4.12 -18.49
N LEU A 110 22.48 3.47 -17.38
CA LEU A 110 21.59 4.05 -16.38
C LEU A 110 22.36 5.03 -15.48
N ASN A 111 21.73 6.18 -15.25
CA ASN A 111 22.11 7.15 -14.24
C ASN A 111 21.08 7.13 -13.11
N VAL A 112 21.55 7.14 -11.87
CA VAL A 112 20.69 7.08 -10.67
C VAL A 112 19.69 8.23 -10.65
N SER A 113 20.08 9.43 -11.10
CA SER A 113 19.21 10.60 -11.16
C SER A 113 17.99 10.44 -12.07
N GLU A 114 18.02 9.47 -13.00
CA GLU A 114 16.91 9.18 -13.91
C GLU A 114 15.96 8.10 -13.35
N LEU A 115 16.44 7.36 -12.34
CA LEU A 115 15.62 6.49 -11.53
C LEU A 115 14.91 7.40 -10.52
N ASN A 116 13.59 7.48 -10.58
CA ASN A 116 12.77 8.39 -9.77
C ASN A 116 12.77 7.94 -8.28
N CYS A 117 13.93 7.95 -7.64
CA CYS A 117 14.22 7.48 -6.28
C CYS A 117 13.77 8.47 -5.20
N SER A 118 13.33 9.65 -5.61
CA SER A 118 12.86 10.71 -4.71
C SER A 118 11.35 10.59 -4.48
N THR A 119 10.94 9.65 -3.64
CA THR A 119 9.88 9.84 -2.62
C THR A 119 9.77 8.58 -1.74
N PRO A 120 9.59 8.73 -0.42
CA PRO A 120 9.25 7.62 0.46
C PRO A 120 7.85 7.11 0.09
N VAL A 121 7.77 5.94 -0.53
CA VAL A 121 6.53 5.17 -0.81
C VAL A 121 5.35 6.08 -1.15
N ASP A 122 5.37 6.66 -2.35
CA ASP A 122 4.16 7.27 -2.90
C ASP A 122 3.09 6.18 -3.01
N VAL A 123 2.05 6.35 -2.20
CA VAL A 123 0.76 5.70 -2.35
C VAL A 123 0.43 5.64 -3.85
N PRO A 124 0.05 4.47 -4.41
CA PRO A 124 -0.16 4.34 -5.84
C PRO A 124 -1.04 5.48 -6.34
N SER A 125 -0.59 6.20 -7.36
CA SER A 125 -1.28 7.35 -7.98
C SER A 125 -2.75 7.07 -8.32
N GLN A 126 -3.14 5.81 -8.45
CA GLN A 126 -4.53 5.38 -8.60
C GLN A 126 -5.40 5.64 -7.37
N LEU A 127 -4.91 5.45 -6.14
CA LEU A 127 -5.68 5.75 -4.93
C LEU A 127 -5.86 7.26 -4.73
N GLN A 128 -4.91 8.09 -5.13
CA GLN A 128 -5.02 9.55 -5.02
C GLN A 128 -6.23 10.08 -5.82
N THR A 129 -6.44 9.60 -7.05
CA THR A 129 -7.61 9.99 -7.86
C THR A 129 -8.93 9.57 -7.22
N SER A 130 -8.97 8.39 -6.59
CA SER A 130 -10.15 7.91 -5.85
C SER A 130 -10.51 8.81 -4.66
N TYR A 131 -9.53 9.27 -3.88
CA TYR A 131 -9.79 10.14 -2.73
C TYR A 131 -10.20 11.55 -3.13
N VAL A 132 -9.65 12.10 -4.23
CA VAL A 132 -10.07 13.41 -4.77
C VAL A 132 -11.53 13.35 -5.23
N PHE A 133 -11.91 12.29 -5.95
CA PHE A 133 -13.30 12.09 -6.37
C PHE A 133 -14.25 11.99 -5.17
N LEU A 134 -13.88 11.20 -4.15
CA LEU A 134 -14.64 11.08 -2.92
C LEU A 134 -14.81 12.44 -2.21
N GLY A 135 -13.74 13.24 -2.13
CA GLY A 135 -13.77 14.58 -1.55
C GLY A 135 -14.74 15.53 -2.25
N ILE A 136 -14.75 15.51 -3.59
CA ILE A 136 -15.68 16.32 -4.39
C ILE A 136 -17.13 15.89 -4.16
N VAL A 137 -17.41 14.59 -4.13
CA VAL A 137 -18.76 14.05 -3.90
C VAL A 137 -19.27 14.47 -2.52
N LEU A 138 -18.45 14.35 -1.47
CA LEU A 138 -18.82 14.76 -0.11
C LEU A 138 -19.07 16.26 -0.01
N ALA A 139 -18.26 17.08 -0.69
CA ALA A 139 -18.45 18.53 -0.74
C ALA A 139 -19.77 18.91 -1.43
N LEU A 140 -20.12 18.25 -2.53
CA LEU A 140 -21.38 18.46 -3.25
C LEU A 140 -22.59 18.05 -2.41
N ILE A 141 -22.53 16.88 -1.75
CA ILE A 141 -23.59 16.44 -0.83
C ILE A 141 -23.78 17.46 0.29
N GLY A 142 -22.68 17.93 0.89
CA GLY A 142 -22.72 18.96 1.93
C GLY A 142 -23.32 20.28 1.44
N ALA A 143 -22.93 20.73 0.24
CA ALA A 143 -23.48 21.95 -0.36
C ALA A 143 -24.97 21.85 -0.66
N ILE A 144 -25.43 20.71 -1.21
CA ILE A 144 -26.85 20.45 -1.47
C ILE A 144 -27.63 20.40 -0.16
N PHE A 145 -27.11 19.71 0.86
CA PHE A 145 -27.74 19.63 2.17
C PHE A 145 -27.91 21.02 2.80
N LEU A 146 -26.84 21.84 2.79
CA LEU A 146 -26.90 23.22 3.28
C LEU A 146 -27.86 24.09 2.48
N LEU A 147 -27.93 23.92 1.15
CA LEU A 147 -28.88 24.63 0.30
C LEU A 147 -30.32 24.25 0.66
N VAL A 148 -30.61 22.95 0.84
CA VAL A 148 -31.94 22.47 1.25
C VAL A 148 -32.31 23.05 2.62
N LEU A 149 -31.40 23.04 3.60
CA LEU A 149 -31.63 23.67 4.90
C LEU A 149 -31.85 25.18 4.79
N TYR A 150 -31.10 25.85 3.91
CA TYR A 150 -31.22 27.28 3.69
C TYR A 150 -32.58 27.66 3.07
N LEU A 151 -32.99 26.96 2.01
CA LEU A 151 -34.28 27.17 1.35
C LEU A 151 -35.44 26.87 2.29
N ASN A 152 -35.32 25.81 3.10
CA ASN A 152 -36.35 25.42 4.05
C ASN A 152 -36.23 26.10 5.42
N ARG A 153 -35.29 27.04 5.61
CA ARG A 153 -35.00 27.62 6.94
C ARG A 153 -36.22 28.21 7.64
N LYS A 154 -37.15 28.82 6.88
CA LYS A 154 -38.38 29.41 7.42
C LYS A 154 -39.39 28.32 7.81
N GLY A 155 -39.53 27.29 6.98
CA GLY A 155 -40.38 26.13 7.25
C GLY A 155 -39.89 25.32 8.46
N ILE A 156 -38.58 25.05 8.53
CA ILE A 156 -37.93 24.36 9.65
C ILE A 156 -38.13 25.14 10.95
N LYS A 157 -37.93 26.47 10.94
CA LYS A 157 -38.20 27.29 12.13
C LYS A 157 -39.66 27.21 12.58
N LYS A 158 -40.61 27.27 11.65
CA LYS A 158 -42.04 27.14 11.96
C LYS A 158 -42.38 25.75 12.52
N TRP A 159 -41.87 24.69 11.89
CA TRP A 159 -42.05 23.31 12.34
C TRP A 159 -41.47 23.09 13.74
N MET A 160 -40.27 23.61 14.00
CA MET A 160 -39.60 23.49 15.29
C MET A 160 -40.32 24.26 16.41
N HIS A 161 -40.91 25.41 16.10
CA HIS A 161 -41.77 26.13 17.06
C HIS A 161 -43.04 25.32 17.37
N ASN A 162 -43.76 24.86 16.34
CA ASN A 162 -44.96 24.03 16.52
C ASN A 162 -44.70 22.75 17.33
N ILE A 163 -43.55 22.10 17.12
CA ILE A 163 -43.17 20.91 17.90
C ILE A 163 -42.89 21.28 19.36
N ARG A 164 -42.17 22.37 19.62
CA ARG A 164 -41.91 22.82 20.99
C ARG A 164 -43.22 23.11 21.71
N ASP A 165 -44.14 23.76 21.03
CA ASP A 165 -45.44 24.13 21.62
C ASP A 165 -46.26 22.86 21.90
N ALA A 166 -46.33 21.92 20.96
CA ALA A 166 -46.99 20.62 21.17
C ALA A 166 -46.36 19.80 22.31
N CYS A 167 -45.04 19.84 22.46
CA CYS A 167 -44.33 19.14 23.52
C CYS A 167 -44.56 19.80 24.90
N ARG A 168 -44.59 21.14 24.94
CA ARG A 168 -44.93 21.90 26.15
C ARG A 168 -46.34 21.58 26.62
N ASP A 169 -47.33 21.63 25.72
CA ASP A 169 -48.71 21.31 26.04
C ASP A 169 -48.86 19.89 26.58
N HIS A 170 -48.13 18.93 25.99
CA HIS A 170 -48.16 17.55 26.46
C HIS A 170 -47.55 17.40 27.86
N MET A 171 -46.43 18.06 28.12
CA MET A 171 -45.75 18.04 29.44
C MET A 171 -46.59 18.70 30.53
N GLU A 172 -47.22 19.85 30.24
CA GLU A 172 -48.14 20.53 31.17
C GLU A 172 -49.36 19.64 31.48
N GLY A 173 -49.89 18.95 30.47
CA GLY A 173 -50.96 17.96 30.66
C GLY A 173 -50.58 16.81 31.59
N TYR A 174 -49.36 16.28 31.48
CA TYR A 174 -48.86 15.26 32.43
C TYR A 174 -48.72 15.82 33.85
N HIS A 175 -48.18 17.04 33.97
CA HIS A 175 -47.96 17.68 35.27
C HIS A 175 -49.28 17.90 36.02
N TYR A 176 -50.28 18.46 35.33
CA TYR A 176 -51.62 18.69 35.89
C TYR A 176 -52.28 17.38 36.34
N ARG A 177 -52.17 16.33 35.53
CA ARG A 177 -52.76 15.01 35.86
C ARG A 177 -52.05 14.34 37.02
N TYR A 178 -50.74 14.55 37.18
CA TYR A 178 -49.98 14.06 38.33
C TYR A 178 -50.40 14.76 39.62
N GLU A 179 -50.53 16.09 39.60
CA GLU A 179 -50.95 16.87 40.78
C GLU A 179 -52.35 16.48 41.28
N ILE A 180 -53.31 16.26 40.38
CA ILE A 180 -54.67 15.79 40.74
C ILE A 180 -54.63 14.42 41.42
N ASN A 181 -53.87 13.48 40.85
CA ASN A 181 -53.79 12.12 41.40
C ASN A 181 -53.04 12.06 42.74
N ALA A 182 -52.17 13.04 43.00
CA ALA A 182 -51.42 13.16 44.25
C ALA A 182 -52.20 13.88 45.36
N ASP A 183 -53.39 14.42 45.08
CA ASP A 183 -54.20 15.16 46.07
C ASP A 183 -54.88 14.19 47.07
N PRO A 184 -54.51 14.21 48.37
CA PRO A 184 -55.01 13.25 49.37
C PRO A 184 -56.51 13.39 49.70
N ARG A 185 -57.20 14.39 49.13
CA ARG A 185 -58.66 14.54 49.26
C ARG A 185 -59.42 13.59 48.33
N LEU A 186 -58.86 13.25 47.16
CA LEU A 186 -59.46 12.34 46.18
C LEU A 186 -59.38 10.87 46.61
N THR A 187 -58.31 10.48 47.31
CA THR A 187 -58.20 9.14 47.92
C THR A 187 -59.26 8.91 49.02
N ASN A 188 -59.61 9.94 49.79
CA ASN A 188 -60.65 9.85 50.82
C ASN A 188 -62.09 9.79 50.27
N LEU A 189 -62.35 10.36 49.08
CA LEU A 189 -63.65 10.25 48.41
C LEU A 189 -63.92 8.83 47.88
N SER A 190 -62.89 8.16 47.36
CA SER A 190 -63.02 6.75 46.91
C SER A 190 -63.32 5.78 48.06
N SER A 191 -62.88 6.10 49.28
CA SER A 191 -63.14 5.25 50.46
C SER A 191 -64.55 5.42 51.05
N ASN A 192 -65.28 6.49 50.68
CA ASN A 192 -66.61 6.81 51.24
C ASN A 192 -67.76 6.51 50.27
N SER A 193 -67.49 6.09 49.02
CA SER A 193 -68.50 5.71 48.04
C SER A 193 -68.83 4.21 48.02
N ASP A 194 -68.12 3.40 48.81
CA ASP A 194 -68.27 1.94 48.87
C ASP A 194 -68.98 1.45 50.17
N VAL A 195 -69.86 2.25 50.77
CA VAL A 195 -70.72 1.87 51.90
C VAL A 195 -72.18 2.08 51.60
#